data_AF-A0A8J3TK78-F1
#
_entry.id   AF-A0A8J3TK78-F1
#
_cell.length_a   1.000
_cell.length_b   1.000
_cell.length_c   1.000
_cell.angle_alpha   90.00
_cell.angle_beta   90.00
_cell.angle_gamma   90.00
#
_symmetry.space_group_name_H-M   'P 1'
#
loop_
_entity.id
_entity.type
_entity.pdbx_description
1 polymer ?
#
loop_
_entity_poly.entity_id
_entity_poly.type
_entity_poly.pdbx_seq_one_letter_code
_entity_poly.pdbx_strand_id
1 'polypeptide(L)'
;MTSAPPWRPGTQIAALRDEAVRRILAGEAGDAVRRELKLDLQEGRLITDYIRTITTETRRRAALVRLRTGEMIDAVRSDLMLGSPDVEAVADELRATHPWIAAIAFGPDDDWSDCPRVSPHAAAPQARRVELSWCDDSPGDGRSVDHTCMCVMTVYELVSYGGIYRLRRTTERHDGHSVSYAGGWRRTDAYVWWSRLLAGLAR
;
A
#
# COMPACT_ATOMS: atom_id res chain seq x y z
N MET A 1 12.87 -1.73 15.04
CA MET A 1 14.33 -1.71 15.32
C MET A 1 14.79 -3.15 15.48
N THR A 2 15.34 -3.76 14.44
CA THR A 2 15.94 -5.10 14.50
C THR A 2 17.25 -5.02 15.29
N SER A 3 17.31 -5.66 16.45
CA SER A 3 18.56 -5.79 17.20
C SER A 3 19.51 -6.65 16.37
N ALA A 4 20.70 -6.11 16.07
CA ALA A 4 21.75 -6.92 15.47
C ALA A 4 22.10 -8.06 16.43
N PRO A 5 22.26 -9.31 15.94
CA PRO A 5 22.70 -10.43 16.77
C PRO A 5 24.07 -10.14 17.40
N PRO A 6 24.42 -10.76 18.54
CA PRO A 6 25.52 -10.36 19.42
C PRO A 6 26.91 -10.76 18.87
N TRP A 7 27.31 -10.15 17.76
CA TRP A 7 28.64 -10.33 17.18
C TRP A 7 29.46 -9.07 17.37
N ARG A 8 30.64 -9.19 18.00
CA ARG A 8 31.55 -8.06 18.20
C ARG A 8 32.17 -7.64 16.86
N PRO A 9 32.05 -6.37 16.44
CA PRO A 9 32.76 -5.83 15.28
C PRO A 9 34.27 -6.01 15.45
N GLY A 10 34.98 -6.44 14.40
CA GLY A 10 36.46 -6.55 14.38
C GLY A 10 37.05 -7.94 14.60
N THR A 11 36.22 -8.99 14.70
CA THR A 11 36.71 -10.38 14.76
C THR A 11 36.80 -10.99 13.36
N GLN A 12 37.71 -11.94 13.16
CA GLN A 12 37.83 -12.73 11.91
C GLN A 12 36.48 -13.34 11.48
N ILE A 13 35.60 -13.62 12.44
CA ILE A 13 34.24 -14.12 12.26
C ILE A 13 33.34 -13.11 11.54
N ALA A 14 33.46 -11.80 11.82
CA ALA A 14 32.67 -10.77 11.14
C ALA A 14 33.02 -10.66 9.66
N ALA A 15 34.31 -10.74 9.32
CA ALA A 15 34.76 -10.72 7.92
C ALA A 15 34.30 -11.98 7.15
N LEU A 16 34.41 -13.16 7.76
CA LEU A 16 33.90 -14.41 7.16
C LEU A 16 32.38 -14.39 6.97
N ARG A 17 31.64 -13.75 7.89
CA ARG A 17 30.19 -13.56 7.76
C ARG A 17 29.84 -12.66 6.58
N ASP A 18 30.46 -11.49 6.49
CA ASP A 18 30.16 -10.52 5.44
C ASP A 18 30.52 -11.10 4.05
N GLU A 19 31.59 -11.89 3.99
CA GLU A 19 31.96 -12.68 2.82
C GLU A 19 30.91 -13.74 2.47
N ALA A 20 30.45 -14.53 3.45
CA ALA A 20 29.41 -15.53 3.24
C ALA A 20 28.10 -14.91 2.73
N VAL A 21 27.69 -13.80 3.35
CA VAL A 21 26.50 -13.03 2.95
C VAL A 21 26.63 -12.54 1.53
N ARG A 22 27.77 -11.94 1.18
CA ARG A 22 28.04 -11.44 -0.18
C ARG A 22 27.94 -12.56 -1.23
N ARG A 23 28.53 -13.73 -0.97
CA ARG A 23 28.53 -14.88 -1.89
C ARG A 23 27.15 -15.50 -2.05
N ILE A 24 26.42 -15.70 -0.96
CA ILE A 24 25.06 -16.25 -1.02
C ILE A 24 24.12 -15.28 -1.73
N LEU A 25 24.23 -13.97 -1.48
CA LEU A 25 23.46 -12.96 -2.21
C LEU A 25 23.82 -12.88 -3.70
N ALA A 26 25.04 -13.30 -4.08
CA ALA A 26 25.46 -13.46 -5.48
C ALA A 26 24.94 -14.76 -6.14
N GLY A 27 24.18 -15.58 -5.42
CA GLY A 27 23.55 -16.79 -5.94
C GLY A 27 24.30 -18.08 -5.64
N GLU A 28 25.38 -18.03 -4.86
CA GLU A 28 26.08 -19.25 -4.46
C GLU A 28 25.28 -20.07 -3.44
N ALA A 29 25.34 -21.41 -3.57
CA ALA A 29 24.65 -22.32 -2.66
C ALA A 29 25.22 -22.20 -1.24
N GLY A 30 24.34 -21.97 -0.24
CA GLY A 30 24.75 -21.77 1.15
C GLY A 30 25.61 -22.90 1.72
N ASP A 31 25.33 -24.16 1.36
CA ASP A 31 26.15 -25.31 1.78
C ASP A 31 27.54 -25.37 1.14
N ALA A 32 27.71 -24.81 -0.06
CA ALA A 32 29.02 -24.67 -0.68
C ALA A 32 29.83 -23.59 0.04
N VAL A 33 29.23 -22.41 0.23
CA VAL A 33 29.84 -21.28 0.96
C VAL A 33 30.22 -21.68 2.39
N ARG A 34 29.34 -22.39 3.10
CA ARG A 34 29.59 -22.89 4.46
C ARG A 34 30.82 -23.79 4.53
N ARG A 35 30.92 -24.78 3.63
CA ARG A 35 32.05 -25.72 3.59
C ARG A 35 33.36 -25.03 3.27
N GLU A 36 33.34 -24.11 2.31
CA GLU A 36 34.55 -23.41 1.87
C GLU A 36 35.09 -22.45 2.93
N LEU A 37 34.19 -21.72 3.60
CA LEU A 37 34.54 -20.82 4.70
C LEU A 37 34.77 -21.53 6.04
N LYS A 38 34.68 -22.87 6.06
CA LYS A 38 34.83 -23.73 7.25
C LYS A 38 33.94 -23.31 8.42
N LEU A 39 32.74 -22.85 8.11
CA LEU A 39 31.74 -22.44 9.09
C LEU A 39 31.08 -23.68 9.68
N ASP A 40 30.87 -23.67 11.00
CA ASP A 40 30.13 -24.74 11.64
C ASP A 40 28.63 -24.69 11.28
N LEU A 41 27.86 -25.70 11.70
CA LEU A 41 26.44 -25.78 11.40
C LEU A 41 25.61 -24.66 12.04
N GLN A 42 26.00 -24.19 13.22
CA GLN A 42 25.32 -23.12 13.94
C GLN A 42 25.58 -21.77 13.28
N GLU A 43 26.82 -21.48 12.93
CA GLU A 43 27.22 -20.29 12.17
C GLU A 43 26.53 -20.25 10.81
N GLY A 44 26.50 -21.37 10.07
CA GLY A 44 25.79 -21.47 8.80
C GLY A 44 24.29 -21.19 8.91
N ARG A 45 23.64 -21.66 9.99
CA ARG A 45 22.22 -21.35 10.28
C ARG A 45 22.02 -19.87 10.56
N LEU A 46 22.86 -19.28 11.41
CA LEU A 46 22.77 -17.85 11.75
C LEU A 46 22.95 -16.94 10.53
N ILE A 47 23.84 -17.30 9.60
CA ILE A 47 24.01 -16.57 8.33
C ILE A 47 22.78 -16.72 7.45
N THR A 48 22.24 -17.93 7.32
CA THR A 48 21.03 -18.18 6.52
C THR A 48 19.83 -17.40 7.06
N ASP A 49 19.64 -17.39 8.38
CA ASP A 49 18.59 -16.62 9.04
C ASP A 49 18.78 -15.11 8.87
N TYR A 50 20.02 -14.64 8.95
CA TYR A 50 20.36 -13.23 8.72
C TYR A 50 20.06 -12.80 7.28
N ILE A 51 20.47 -13.59 6.28
CA ILE A 51 20.20 -13.33 4.88
C ILE A 51 18.70 -13.31 4.63
N ARG A 52 17.97 -14.31 5.13
CA ARG A 52 16.51 -14.35 5.05
C ARG A 52 15.89 -13.07 5.60
N THR A 53 16.34 -12.61 6.77
CA THR A 53 15.85 -11.38 7.40
C THR A 53 16.12 -10.14 6.55
N ILE A 54 17.34 -9.98 6.03
CA ILE A 54 17.68 -8.83 5.17
C ILE A 54 16.87 -8.87 3.88
N THR A 55 16.80 -10.02 3.21
CA THR A 55 16.06 -10.15 1.95
C THR A 55 14.58 -9.85 2.16
N THR A 56 13.98 -10.34 3.25
CA THR A 56 12.61 -10.00 3.64
C THR A 56 12.44 -8.50 3.84
N GLU A 57 13.31 -7.85 4.62
CA GLU A 57 13.24 -6.40 4.86
C GLU A 57 13.41 -5.57 3.57
N THR A 58 14.35 -5.95 2.70
CA THR A 58 14.54 -5.30 1.40
C THR A 58 13.30 -5.43 0.52
N ARG A 59 12.69 -6.62 0.47
CA ARG A 59 11.45 -6.85 -0.28
C ARG A 59 10.28 -6.07 0.31
N ARG A 60 10.13 -6.01 1.64
CA ARG A 60 9.10 -5.20 2.32
C ARG A 60 9.24 -3.72 1.99
N ARG A 61 10.46 -3.17 2.05
CA ARG A 61 10.72 -1.77 1.65
C ARG A 61 10.40 -1.51 0.19
N ALA A 62 10.81 -2.40 -0.71
CA ALA A 62 10.48 -2.29 -2.13
C ALA A 62 8.96 -2.36 -2.36
N ALA A 63 8.26 -3.24 -1.64
CA ALA A 63 6.80 -3.34 -1.69
C ALA A 63 6.13 -2.03 -1.26
N LEU A 64 6.55 -1.45 -0.13
CA LEU A 64 6.02 -0.17 0.35
C LEU A 64 6.19 0.96 -0.67
N VAL A 65 7.35 1.04 -1.34
CA VAL A 65 7.57 2.04 -2.40
C VAL A 65 6.60 1.84 -3.56
N ARG A 66 6.45 0.61 -4.07
CA ARG A 66 5.56 0.28 -5.19
C ARG A 66 4.08 0.51 -4.87
N LEU A 67 3.66 0.10 -3.67
CA LEU A 67 2.29 0.33 -3.20
C LEU A 67 2.00 1.83 -3.04
N ARG A 68 2.98 2.61 -2.56
CA ARG A 68 2.85 4.08 -2.48
C ARG A 68 2.73 4.75 -3.84
N THR A 69 3.30 4.16 -4.89
CA THR A 69 3.11 4.62 -6.27
C THR A 69 1.80 4.14 -6.90
N GLY A 70 1.01 3.34 -6.17
CA GLY A 70 -0.33 2.89 -6.60
C GLY A 70 -0.35 1.53 -7.28
N GLU A 71 0.72 0.74 -7.19
CA GLU A 71 0.68 -0.64 -7.65
C GLU A 71 -0.19 -1.52 -6.74
N MET A 72 -0.82 -2.55 -7.30
CA MET A 72 -1.69 -3.47 -6.56
C MET A 72 -0.87 -4.54 -5.81
N ILE A 73 -1.35 -4.94 -4.62
CA ILE A 73 -0.62 -5.91 -3.77
C ILE A 73 -0.37 -7.25 -4.47
N ASP A 74 -1.28 -7.74 -5.31
CA ASP A 74 -1.12 -9.02 -5.99
C ASP A 74 0.07 -9.01 -6.96
N ALA A 75 0.25 -7.91 -7.71
CA ALA A 75 1.38 -7.73 -8.60
C ALA A 75 2.69 -7.63 -7.80
N VAL A 76 2.70 -6.79 -6.76
CA VAL A 76 3.87 -6.60 -5.88
C VAL A 76 4.25 -7.91 -5.17
N ARG A 77 3.28 -8.67 -4.68
CA ARG A 77 3.46 -9.96 -4.01
C ARG A 77 4.11 -10.99 -4.93
N SER A 78 3.60 -11.12 -6.15
CA SER A 78 4.14 -12.05 -7.15
C SER A 78 5.57 -11.70 -7.52
N ASP A 79 5.83 -10.44 -7.89
CA ASP A 79 7.14 -9.98 -8.36
C ASP A 79 8.22 -10.06 -7.28
N LEU A 80 7.87 -9.69 -6.04
CA LEU A 80 8.81 -9.68 -4.92
C LEU A 80 8.83 -11.01 -4.15
N MET A 81 8.05 -12.01 -4.59
CA MET A 81 7.89 -13.30 -3.92
C MET A 81 7.63 -13.13 -2.41
N LEU A 82 6.67 -12.27 -2.07
CA LEU A 82 6.30 -12.03 -0.67
C LEU A 82 5.47 -13.20 -0.14
N GLY A 83 5.87 -13.77 1.00
CA GLY A 83 5.04 -14.71 1.73
C GLY A 83 3.89 -14.02 2.45
N SER A 84 2.89 -14.77 2.88
CA SER A 84 1.76 -14.23 3.68
C SER A 84 2.20 -13.38 4.88
N PRO A 85 3.22 -13.78 5.68
CA PRO A 85 3.67 -12.96 6.80
C PRO A 85 4.29 -11.62 6.38
N ASP A 86 4.87 -11.55 5.18
CA ASP A 86 5.46 -10.32 4.67
C ASP A 86 4.40 -9.36 4.15
N VAL A 87 3.37 -9.91 3.49
CA VAL A 87 2.20 -9.16 3.03
C VAL A 87 1.49 -8.50 4.22
N GLU A 88 1.26 -9.25 5.30
CA GLU A 88 0.64 -8.70 6.52
C GLU A 88 1.48 -7.62 7.18
N ALA A 89 2.80 -7.83 7.30
CA ALA A 89 3.69 -6.81 7.86
C ALA A 89 3.68 -5.50 7.03
N VAL A 90 3.62 -5.61 5.69
CA VAL A 90 3.48 -4.45 4.80
C VAL A 90 2.11 -3.80 4.94
N ALA A 91 1.06 -4.60 5.09
CA ALA A 91 -0.30 -4.12 5.32
C ALA A 91 -0.39 -3.34 6.63
N ASP A 92 0.10 -3.89 7.73
CA ASP A 92 0.12 -3.24 9.05
C ASP A 92 0.91 -1.93 9.04
N GLU A 93 2.09 -1.92 8.41
CA GLU A 93 2.88 -0.69 8.28
C GLU A 93 2.14 0.37 7.45
N LEU A 94 1.47 -0.03 6.36
CA LEU A 94 0.66 0.89 5.56
C LEU A 94 -0.58 1.35 6.32
N ARG A 95 -1.29 0.49 7.05
CA ARG A 95 -2.42 0.89 7.89
C ARG A 95 -1.99 1.95 8.93
N ALA A 96 -0.83 1.76 9.54
CA ALA A 96 -0.29 2.67 10.54
C ALA A 96 0.19 4.03 9.96
N THR A 97 0.77 4.02 8.76
CA THR A 97 1.43 5.23 8.19
C THR A 97 0.64 5.91 7.08
N HIS A 98 -0.11 5.15 6.29
CA HIS A 98 -0.84 5.58 5.11
C HIS A 98 -2.14 4.76 4.96
N PRO A 99 -3.11 4.89 5.90
CA PRO A 99 -4.29 4.03 5.96
C PRO A 99 -5.10 4.01 4.65
N TRP A 100 -5.10 5.12 3.90
CA TRP A 100 -5.74 5.20 2.58
C TRP A 100 -5.05 4.34 1.51
N ILE A 101 -3.73 4.17 1.56
CA ILE A 101 -2.99 3.27 0.65
C ILE A 101 -3.29 1.82 1.02
N ALA A 102 -3.35 1.51 2.31
CA ALA A 102 -3.72 0.17 2.76
C ALA A 102 -5.12 -0.20 2.25
N ALA A 103 -6.10 0.69 2.39
CA ALA A 103 -7.46 0.46 1.90
C ALA A 103 -7.52 0.24 0.37
N ILE A 104 -6.66 0.89 -0.41
CA ILE A 104 -6.55 0.66 -1.86
C ILE A 104 -5.89 -0.70 -2.15
N ALA A 105 -4.74 -0.95 -1.52
CA ALA A 105 -3.87 -2.05 -1.85
C ALA A 105 -4.43 -3.39 -1.37
N PHE A 106 -5.05 -3.42 -0.19
CA PHE A 106 -5.54 -4.64 0.46
C PHE A 106 -7.07 -4.74 0.47
N GLY A 107 -7.77 -3.70 0.01
CA GLY A 107 -9.22 -3.59 0.14
C GLY A 107 -9.63 -3.09 1.53
N PRO A 108 -10.92 -2.77 1.73
CA PRO A 108 -11.44 -2.56 3.07
C PRO A 108 -11.29 -3.86 3.85
N ASP A 109 -10.69 -3.82 5.05
CA ASP A 109 -10.75 -4.98 5.94
C ASP A 109 -12.25 -5.27 6.16
N ASP A 110 -12.71 -6.49 5.87
CA ASP A 110 -14.13 -6.85 6.05
C ASP A 110 -14.59 -6.75 7.52
N ASP A 111 -13.67 -6.48 8.45
CA ASP A 111 -13.89 -6.20 9.87
C ASP A 111 -14.19 -4.71 10.18
N TRP A 112 -14.21 -3.81 9.19
CA TRP A 112 -14.72 -2.43 9.35
C TRP A 112 -16.25 -2.37 9.47
N SER A 113 -16.91 -3.48 9.80
CA SER A 113 -18.38 -3.56 9.88
C SER A 113 -18.98 -2.81 11.08
N ASP A 114 -18.19 -2.47 12.11
CA ASP A 114 -18.72 -1.90 13.37
C ASP A 114 -18.16 -0.53 13.77
N CYS A 115 -17.31 0.10 12.95
CA CYS A 115 -17.00 1.51 13.16
C CYS A 115 -18.20 2.36 12.71
N PRO A 116 -18.74 3.29 13.53
CA PRO A 116 -19.70 4.27 13.03
C PRO A 116 -19.00 4.97 11.88
N ARG A 117 -19.46 4.73 10.64
CA ARG A 117 -18.88 5.27 9.42
C ARG A 117 -18.97 6.79 9.47
N VAL A 118 -18.05 7.45 10.18
CA VAL A 118 -17.89 8.88 10.13
C VAL A 118 -17.37 9.15 8.73
N SER A 119 -18.27 9.60 7.87
CA SER A 119 -17.97 9.92 6.49
C SER A 119 -16.77 10.87 6.45
N PRO A 120 -15.68 10.52 5.75
CA PRO A 120 -14.42 11.26 5.83
C PRO A 120 -14.60 12.70 5.33
N HIS A 121 -13.85 13.64 5.90
CA HIS A 121 -13.70 14.97 5.31
C HIS A 121 -12.79 14.85 4.09
N ALA A 122 -13.20 15.38 2.94
CA ALA A 122 -12.27 15.54 1.83
C ALA A 122 -11.20 16.56 2.23
N ALA A 123 -9.92 16.17 2.19
CA ALA A 123 -8.83 17.09 2.46
C ALA A 123 -8.83 18.26 1.46
N ALA A 124 -8.19 19.37 1.86
CA ALA A 124 -7.95 20.47 0.95
C ALA A 124 -7.15 20.00 -0.28
N PRO A 125 -7.48 20.48 -1.50
CA PRO A 125 -6.74 20.10 -2.70
C PRO A 125 -5.25 20.45 -2.57
N GLN A 126 -4.38 19.48 -2.86
CA GLN A 126 -2.93 19.67 -2.84
C GLN A 126 -2.44 20.37 -4.12
N ALA A 127 -1.26 20.98 -4.04
CA ALA A 127 -0.67 21.73 -5.16
C ALA A 127 -0.38 20.86 -6.40
N ARG A 128 -0.05 19.58 -6.20
CA ARG A 128 0.28 18.62 -7.27
C ARG A 128 -0.84 17.61 -7.54
N ARG A 129 -2.09 18.00 -7.29
CA ARG A 129 -3.25 17.13 -7.51
C ARG A 129 -3.42 16.79 -8.99
N VAL A 130 -4.01 15.63 -9.25
CA VAL A 130 -4.49 15.26 -10.58
C VAL A 130 -5.87 15.87 -10.79
N GLU A 131 -6.07 16.51 -11.93
CA GLU A 131 -7.37 17.07 -12.31
C GLU A 131 -8.32 15.98 -12.79
N LEU A 132 -9.53 15.96 -12.24
CA LEU A 132 -10.62 15.10 -12.65
C LEU A 132 -11.47 15.80 -13.71
N SER A 133 -11.76 15.09 -14.80
CA SER A 133 -12.71 15.56 -15.80
C SER A 133 -14.14 15.34 -15.31
N TRP A 134 -14.83 16.43 -14.98
CA TRP A 134 -16.22 16.42 -14.51
C TRP A 134 -17.18 16.68 -15.67
N CYS A 135 -18.31 15.97 -15.70
CA CYS A 135 -19.42 16.21 -16.61
C CYS A 135 -20.75 16.29 -15.86
N ASP A 136 -21.74 16.97 -16.44
CA ASP A 136 -23.06 17.13 -15.83
C ASP A 136 -24.03 15.98 -16.21
N ASP A 137 -23.60 15.11 -17.11
CA ASP A 137 -24.39 13.97 -17.59
C ASP A 137 -24.55 12.91 -16.49
N SER A 138 -25.77 12.78 -15.98
CA SER A 138 -26.13 11.71 -15.06
C SER A 138 -26.18 10.37 -15.80
N PRO A 139 -25.46 9.34 -15.33
CA PRO A 139 -25.59 7.98 -15.87
C PRO A 139 -26.89 7.26 -15.44
N GLY A 140 -27.78 7.94 -14.71
CA GLY A 140 -29.07 7.41 -14.23
C GLY A 140 -29.13 7.27 -12.71
N ASP A 141 -29.96 6.34 -12.23
CA ASP A 141 -30.10 6.05 -10.80
C ASP A 141 -28.99 5.09 -10.33
N GLY A 142 -28.09 5.62 -9.50
CA GLY A 142 -26.94 4.87 -8.96
C GLY A 142 -27.04 4.68 -7.46
N ARG A 143 -26.41 3.61 -6.98
CA ARG A 143 -26.30 3.36 -5.54
C ARG A 143 -25.07 4.07 -4.98
N SER A 144 -25.25 4.95 -4.01
CA SER A 144 -24.14 5.51 -3.23
C SER A 144 -23.49 4.40 -2.41
N VAL A 145 -22.17 4.23 -2.59
CA VAL A 145 -21.35 3.19 -1.96
C VAL A 145 -20.56 3.78 -0.80
N ASP A 146 -20.08 5.01 -0.96
CA ASP A 146 -19.34 5.77 0.04
C ASP A 146 -19.56 7.27 -0.18
N HIS A 147 -19.34 8.09 0.84
CA HIS A 147 -19.54 9.54 0.78
C HIS A 147 -18.66 10.29 1.78
N THR A 148 -18.39 11.57 1.50
CA THR A 148 -17.73 12.48 2.46
C THR A 148 -18.74 13.05 3.45
N CYS A 149 -18.27 13.63 4.56
CA CYS A 149 -19.16 14.40 5.44
C CYS A 149 -19.83 15.57 4.71
N MET A 150 -21.00 15.97 5.23
CA MET A 150 -21.77 17.17 4.81
C MET A 150 -21.37 18.44 5.56
N CYS A 151 -20.18 18.40 6.15
CA CYS A 151 -19.51 19.46 6.89
C CYS A 151 -19.16 20.71 6.04
N VAL A 152 -19.17 20.58 4.71
CA VAL A 152 -18.74 21.60 3.74
C VAL A 152 -19.77 21.73 2.61
N MET A 153 -19.68 22.84 1.87
CA MET A 153 -20.55 23.13 0.71
C MET A 153 -20.44 22.10 -0.43
N THR A 154 -19.43 21.23 -0.43
CA THR A 154 -19.23 20.22 -1.47
C THR A 154 -19.18 18.82 -0.88
N VAL A 155 -20.20 18.02 -1.19
CA VAL A 155 -20.25 16.60 -0.85
C VAL A 155 -19.73 15.79 -2.03
N TYR A 156 -18.89 14.82 -1.76
CA TYR A 156 -18.46 13.83 -2.74
C TYR A 156 -19.03 12.47 -2.37
N GLU A 157 -19.37 11.69 -3.39
CA GLU A 157 -19.88 10.33 -3.23
C GLU A 157 -19.23 9.41 -4.26
N LEU A 158 -18.92 8.18 -3.85
CA LEU A 158 -18.60 7.10 -4.75
C LEU A 158 -19.88 6.34 -5.08
N VAL A 159 -20.29 6.34 -6.35
CA VAL A 159 -21.58 5.81 -6.80
C VAL A 159 -21.36 4.65 -7.79
N SER A 160 -22.16 3.58 -7.66
CA SER A 160 -22.11 2.39 -8.52
C SER A 160 -23.34 2.31 -9.44
N TYR A 161 -23.09 2.00 -10.72
CA TYR A 161 -24.05 1.87 -11.81
C TYR A 161 -23.75 0.59 -12.59
N GLY A 162 -24.45 -0.51 -12.30
CA GLY A 162 -24.28 -1.76 -13.06
C GLY A 162 -22.83 -2.27 -13.12
N GLY A 163 -22.04 -2.07 -12.05
CA GLY A 163 -20.63 -2.46 -11.99
C GLY A 163 -19.62 -1.40 -12.44
N ILE A 164 -20.09 -0.27 -12.97
CA ILE A 164 -19.28 0.92 -13.26
C ILE A 164 -19.38 1.89 -12.10
N TYR A 165 -18.26 2.51 -11.74
CA TYR A 165 -18.17 3.41 -10.60
C TYR A 165 -17.78 4.82 -11.07
N ARG A 166 -18.42 5.82 -10.46
CA ARG A 166 -18.16 7.24 -10.68
C ARG A 166 -18.07 7.98 -9.35
N LEU A 167 -17.36 9.10 -9.36
CA LEU A 167 -17.45 10.08 -8.29
C LEU A 167 -18.56 11.06 -8.63
N ARG A 168 -19.51 11.25 -7.73
CA ARG A 168 -20.51 12.31 -7.79
C ARG A 168 -20.04 13.45 -6.89
N ARG A 169 -20.06 14.67 -7.40
CA ARG A 169 -19.80 15.91 -6.65
C ARG A 169 -21.07 16.73 -6.64
N THR A 170 -21.59 16.98 -5.45
CA THR A 170 -22.72 17.87 -5.21
C THR A 170 -22.19 19.12 -4.52
N THR A 171 -22.35 20.28 -5.15
CA THR A 171 -21.94 21.56 -4.58
C THR A 171 -23.19 22.40 -4.32
N GLU A 172 -23.42 22.72 -3.05
CA GLU A 172 -24.42 23.70 -2.63
C GLU A 172 -23.96 25.11 -3.05
N ARG A 173 -24.91 25.92 -3.53
CA ARG A 173 -24.74 27.32 -3.92
C ARG A 173 -25.95 28.11 -3.42
N HIS A 174 -25.86 29.43 -3.45
CA HIS A 174 -26.96 30.30 -3.02
C HIS A 174 -28.23 30.13 -3.89
N ASP A 175 -28.06 29.74 -5.16
CA ASP A 175 -29.12 29.59 -6.17
C ASP A 175 -29.60 28.14 -6.35
N GLY A 176 -29.10 27.20 -5.54
CA GLY A 176 -29.44 25.77 -5.60
C GLY A 176 -28.21 24.89 -5.44
N HIS A 177 -28.27 23.64 -5.91
CA HIS A 177 -27.13 22.73 -5.92
C HIS A 177 -26.75 22.34 -7.35
N SER A 178 -25.46 22.18 -7.61
CA SER A 178 -24.95 21.63 -8.87
C SER A 178 -24.42 20.22 -8.65
N VAL A 179 -24.82 19.27 -9.49
CA VAL A 179 -24.32 17.88 -9.47
C VAL A 179 -23.46 17.65 -10.70
N SER A 180 -22.29 17.07 -10.50
CA SER A 180 -21.37 16.68 -11.57
C SER A 180 -20.74 15.32 -11.28
N TYR A 181 -20.29 14.63 -12.32
CA TYR A 181 -19.76 13.27 -12.25
C TYR A 181 -18.38 13.19 -12.87
N ALA A 182 -17.50 12.38 -12.28
CA ALA A 182 -16.21 12.03 -12.86
C ALA A 182 -16.04 10.51 -12.92
N GLY A 183 -15.35 10.04 -13.95
CA GLY A 183 -14.95 8.64 -14.09
C GLY A 183 -15.82 7.80 -15.00
N GLY A 184 -16.08 6.56 -14.57
CA GLY A 184 -16.56 5.47 -15.42
C GLY A 184 -15.63 4.26 -15.30
N TRP A 185 -15.14 4.01 -14.08
CA TRP A 185 -14.08 3.05 -13.84
C TRP A 185 -14.64 1.73 -13.32
N ARG A 186 -13.80 0.70 -13.36
CA ARG A 186 -14.04 -0.52 -12.60
C ARG A 186 -13.86 -0.24 -11.11
N ARG A 187 -14.41 -1.12 -10.27
CA ARG A 187 -14.42 -0.97 -8.80
C ARG A 187 -13.06 -0.56 -8.25
N THR A 188 -12.00 -1.33 -8.51
CA THR A 188 -10.66 -1.11 -7.96
C THR A 188 -10.12 0.28 -8.29
N ASP A 189 -10.17 0.67 -9.56
CA ASP A 189 -9.71 1.98 -10.01
C ASP A 189 -10.52 3.13 -9.39
N ALA A 190 -11.84 2.94 -9.23
CA ALA A 190 -12.68 3.96 -8.61
C ALA A 190 -12.35 4.18 -7.13
N TYR A 191 -11.98 3.12 -6.40
CA TYR A 191 -11.49 3.26 -5.03
C TYR A 191 -10.13 3.96 -4.97
N VAL A 192 -9.25 3.76 -5.95
CA VAL A 192 -7.99 4.54 -6.06
C VAL A 192 -8.30 6.03 -6.21
N TRP A 193 -9.22 6.38 -7.11
CA TRP A 193 -9.62 7.78 -7.32
C TRP A 193 -10.36 8.38 -6.12
N TRP A 194 -11.20 7.59 -5.45
CA TRP A 194 -11.89 7.99 -4.22
C TRP A 194 -10.88 8.35 -3.13
N SER A 195 -9.94 7.47 -2.85
CA SER A 195 -8.88 7.71 -1.86
C SER A 195 -7.99 8.91 -2.22
N ARG A 196 -7.64 9.08 -3.51
CA ARG A 196 -6.92 10.28 -3.97
C ARG A 196 -7.72 11.55 -3.73
N LEU A 197 -9.03 11.53 -3.99
CA LEU A 197 -9.92 12.65 -3.73
C LEU A 197 -9.96 12.99 -2.24
N LEU A 198 -10.11 11.98 -1.38
CA LEU A 198 -10.13 12.15 0.08
C LEU A 198 -8.81 12.71 0.61
N ALA A 199 -7.68 12.32 0.02
CA ALA A 199 -6.35 12.83 0.37
C ALA A 199 -6.03 14.22 -0.25
N GLY A 200 -6.94 14.80 -1.05
CA GLY A 200 -6.70 16.06 -1.77
C GLY A 200 -5.75 15.93 -2.96
N LEU A 201 -5.41 14.70 -3.37
CA LEU A 201 -4.52 14.38 -4.49
C LEU A 201 -5.26 14.31 -5.84
N ALA A 202 -6.59 14.33 -5.84
CA ALA A 202 -7.41 14.46 -7.04
C ALA A 202 -8.53 15.48 -6.81
N ARG A 203 -8.91 16.24 -7.84
CA ARG A 203 -10.00 17.21 -7.74
C ARG A 203 -10.67 17.53 -9.06
#